data_AF-A0A520EKP0-F1
#
_entry.id   AF-A0A520EKP0-F1
#
_cell.length_a   1.000
_cell.length_b   1.000
_cell.length_c   1.000
_cell.angle_alpha   90.00
_cell.angle_beta   90.00
_cell.angle_gamma   90.00
#
_symmetry.space_group_name_H-M   'P 1'
#
loop_
_entity.id
_entity.type
_entity.pdbx_description
1 polymer ?
#
loop_
_entity_poly.entity_id
_entity_poly.type
_entity_poly.pdbx_seq_one_letter_code
_entity_poly.pdbx_strand_id
1 'polypeptide(L)' 'SAVRADALANLEGFGIEIDPERNAVRSKQARVISTDSSTVTVLVVPTNEELAIARATDDLVRDGD' A
#
# COMPACT_ATOMS: atom_id res chain seq x y z
N SER A 1 -7.18 -4.25 9.47
CA SER A 1 -6.03 -4.60 10.34
C SER A 1 -6.00 -3.60 11.47
N ALA A 2 -5.89 -4.05 12.73
CA ALA A 2 -5.80 -3.13 13.88
C ALA A 2 -4.62 -2.15 13.72
N VAL A 3 -3.42 -2.67 13.41
CA VAL A 3 -2.23 -1.84 13.18
C VAL A 3 -2.45 -0.74 12.14
N ARG A 4 -3.11 -1.04 11.01
CA ARG A 4 -3.39 -0.01 9.98
C ARG A 4 -4.46 0.98 10.41
N ALA A 5 -5.45 0.52 11.17
CA ALA A 5 -6.50 1.41 11.68
C ALA A 5 -5.91 2.39 12.69
N ASP A 6 -5.13 1.88 13.64
CA ASP A 6 -4.52 2.70 14.69
C ASP A 6 -3.49 3.67 14.13
N ALA A 7 -2.66 3.23 13.17
CA ALA A 7 -1.66 4.08 12.53
C ALA A 7 -2.26 5.25 11.72
N LEU A 8 -3.52 5.13 11.29
CA LEU A 8 -4.19 6.13 10.46
C LEU A 8 -5.34 6.85 11.20
N ALA A 9 -5.55 6.57 12.48
CA ALA A 9 -6.60 7.17 13.28
C ALA A 9 -6.38 8.67 13.46
N ASN A 10 -7.46 9.45 13.45
CA ASN A 10 -7.46 10.91 13.64
C ASN A 10 -6.71 11.70 12.56
N LEU A 11 -6.52 11.12 11.37
CA LEU A 11 -5.88 11.77 10.22
C LEU A 11 -6.88 12.34 9.20
N GLU A 12 -8.17 12.40 9.54
CA GLU A 12 -9.23 12.93 8.67
C GLU A 12 -8.98 14.40 8.32
N GLY A 13 -8.42 15.18 9.24
CA GLY A 13 -8.00 16.57 8.99
C GLY A 13 -6.88 16.72 7.95
N PHE A 14 -6.16 15.65 7.66
CA PHE A 14 -5.18 15.56 6.57
C PHE A 14 -5.74 14.86 5.32
N GLY A 15 -7.04 14.57 5.31
CA GLY A 15 -7.74 13.96 4.18
C GLY A 15 -7.57 12.44 4.06
N ILE A 16 -7.17 11.77 5.14
CA ILE A 16 -7.06 10.30 5.21
C ILE A 16 -8.29 9.75 5.92
N GLU A 17 -9.16 9.09 5.16
CA GLU A 17 -10.34 8.39 5.66
C GLU A 17 -10.30 6.93 5.19
N ILE A 18 -10.28 5.98 6.12
CA ILE A 18 -10.23 4.54 5.81
C ILE A 18 -11.59 3.87 5.94
N ASP A 19 -11.90 2.98 5.00
CA ASP A 19 -13.07 2.11 5.04
C ASP A 19 -12.75 0.87 5.93
N PRO A 20 -13.48 0.67 7.04
CA PRO A 20 -13.20 -0.44 7.95
C PRO A 20 -13.35 -1.82 7.31
N GLU A 21 -14.30 -1.99 6.40
CA GLU A 21 -14.56 -3.26 5.72
C GLU A 21 -13.46 -3.56 4.70
N ARG A 22 -13.09 -2.58 3.85
CA ARG A 22 -11.97 -2.72 2.91
C ARG A 22 -10.65 -2.99 3.64
N ASN A 23 -10.44 -2.36 4.79
CA ASN A 23 -9.26 -2.58 5.65
C ASN A 23 -9.26 -3.96 6.32
N ALA A 24 -10.43 -4.57 6.59
CA ALA A 24 -10.53 -5.90 7.20
C ALA A 24 -10.15 -7.03 6.23
N VAL A 25 -10.33 -6.83 4.92
CA VAL A 25 -10.01 -7.82 3.89
C VAL A 25 -8.54 -8.22 3.92
N ARG A 26 -8.28 -9.53 3.97
CA ARG A 26 -6.96 -10.13 3.67
C ARG A 26 -6.94 -10.54 2.20
N SER A 27 -5.95 -10.05 1.46
CA SER A 27 -5.80 -10.32 0.03
C SER A 27 -4.32 -10.31 -0.36
N LYS A 28 -3.97 -11.13 -1.35
CA LYS A 28 -2.67 -11.12 -2.03
C LYS A 28 -2.62 -10.17 -3.24
N GLN A 29 -3.68 -9.40 -3.46
CA GLN A 29 -3.76 -8.39 -4.51
C GLN A 29 -3.68 -6.98 -3.90
N ALA A 30 -3.14 -6.04 -4.68
CA ALA A 30 -3.18 -4.62 -4.33
C ALA A 30 -4.64 -4.16 -4.24
N ARG A 31 -4.96 -3.32 -3.24
CA ARG A 31 -6.31 -2.81 -3.04
C ARG A 31 -6.30 -1.44 -2.37
N VAL A 32 -7.33 -0.66 -2.67
CA VAL A 32 -7.66 0.58 -1.97
C VAL A 32 -8.38 0.23 -0.67
N ILE A 33 -7.99 0.89 0.42
CA ILE A 33 -8.65 0.80 1.73
C ILE A 33 -9.20 2.14 2.21
N SER A 34 -8.97 3.23 1.48
CA SER A 34 -9.63 4.51 1.76
C SER A 34 -11.10 4.47 1.35
N THR A 35 -11.91 5.34 1.96
CA THR A 35 -13.26 5.64 1.50
C THR A 35 -13.21 6.30 0.12
N ASP A 36 -14.35 6.35 -0.57
CA ASP A 36 -14.45 7.03 -1.87
C ASP A 36 -14.43 8.57 -1.72
N SER A 37 -14.67 9.09 -0.51
CA SER A 37 -14.58 10.53 -0.16
C SER A 37 -13.18 10.98 0.24
N SER A 38 -12.30 10.05 0.63
CA SER A 38 -10.95 10.36 1.09
C SER A 38 -10.16 11.09 0.02
N THR A 39 -9.63 12.27 0.33
CA THR A 39 -8.81 13.05 -0.62
C THR A 39 -7.41 12.47 -0.79
N VAL A 40 -6.96 11.67 0.19
CA VAL A 40 -5.74 10.86 0.11
C VAL A 40 -6.14 9.40 -0.10
N THR A 41 -5.72 8.80 -1.22
CA THR A 41 -5.94 7.38 -1.46
C THR A 41 -4.99 6.53 -0.63
N VAL A 42 -5.52 5.58 0.14
CA VAL A 42 -4.71 4.65 0.94
C VAL A 42 -4.81 3.25 0.34
N LEU A 43 -3.66 2.61 0.11
CA LEU A 43 -3.59 1.27 -0.46
C LEU A 43 -2.88 0.29 0.46
N VAL A 44 -3.22 -0.99 0.29
CA VAL A 44 -2.39 -2.11 0.75
C VAL A 44 -1.86 -2.80 -0.49
N VAL A 45 -0.55 -2.73 -0.69
CA VAL A 45 0.16 -3.33 -1.82
C VAL A 45 1.06 -4.45 -1.29
N PRO A 46 0.81 -5.72 -1.68
CA PRO A 46 1.72 -6.82 -1.38
C PRO A 46 3.10 -6.55 -1.98
N THR A 47 4.14 -6.68 -1.16
CA THR A 47 5.52 -6.64 -1.66
C THR A 47 5.86 -7.95 -2.38
N ASN A 48 6.75 -7.86 -3.37
CA ASN A 48 7.41 -9.01 -3.98
C ASN A 48 8.91 -8.70 -4.02
N GLU A 49 9.59 -9.15 -2.97
CA GLU A 49 11.00 -8.82 -2.73
C GLU A 49 11.89 -9.48 -3.78
N GLU A 50 11.59 -10.70 -4.19
CA GLU A 50 12.34 -11.43 -5.21
C GLU A 50 12.27 -10.71 -6.57
N LEU A 51 11.10 -10.20 -6.95
CA LEU A 51 10.96 -9.42 -8.19
C LEU A 51 11.72 -8.10 -8.12
N ALA A 52 11.70 -7.43 -6.96
CA ALA A 52 12.44 -6.18 -6.77
C ALA A 52 13.96 -6.41 -6.90
N ILE A 53 14.49 -7.47 -6.27
CA ILE A 53 15.90 -7.85 -6.35
C ILE A 53 16.28 -8.25 -7.77
N ALA A 54 15.44 -9.03 -8.46
CA ALA A 54 15.69 -9.46 -9.82
C ALA A 54 15.79 -8.26 -10.79
N ARG A 55 14.89 -7.27 -10.66
CA ARG A 55 14.94 -6.04 -11.45
C ARG A 55 16.19 -5.21 -11.15
N ALA A 56 16.50 -5.00 -9.88
CA ALA A 56 17.71 -4.26 -9.50
C ALA A 56 19.01 -4.94 -10.00
N THR A 57 19.03 -6.28 -10.04
CA THR A 57 20.14 -7.05 -10.61
C THR A 57 20.21 -6.88 -12.13
N ASP A 58 19.09 -6.96 -12.85
CA ASP A 58 19.04 -6.76 -14.30
C ASP A 58 19.50 -5.35 -14.69
N ASP A 59 19.02 -4.32 -13.98
CA ASP A 59 19.42 -2.93 -14.18
C ASP A 59 20.94 -2.76 -13.99
N LEU A 60 21.50 -3.32 -12.91
CA LEU A 60 22.95 -3.26 -12.64
C LEU A 60 23.78 -3.95 -13.73
N VAL A 61 23.31 -5.07 -14.26
CA VAL A 61 24.01 -5.81 -15.33
C VAL A 61 23.96 -5.03 -16.64
N ARG A 62 22.83 -4.37 -16.96
CA ARG A 62 22.66 -3.59 -18.20
C ARG A 62 23.41 -2.26 -18.19
N ASP A 63 23.50 -1.60 -17.04
CA ASP A 63 24.20 -0.30 -16.90
C ASP A 63 25.73 -0.44 -16.91
N GLY A 64 26.25 -1.67 -16.75
CA GLY A 64 27.69 -1.98 -16.78
C GLY A 64 28.26 -2.29 -18.16
N ASP A 65 27.43 -2.36 -19.21
CA ASP A 65 27.80 -2.49 -20.63
C ASP A 65 27.96 -1.11 -21.32
#